data_AF-A0A7C5NCK6-F1
#
_entry.id   AF-A0A7C5NCK6-F1
#
_cell.length_a   1.000
_cell.length_b   1.000
_cell.length_c   1.000
_cell.angle_alpha   90.00
_cell.angle_beta   90.00
_cell.angle_gamma   90.00
#
_symmetry.space_group_name_H-M   'P 1'
#
loop_
_entity.id
_entity.type
_entity.pdbx_description
1 polymer ?
#
loop_
_entity_poly.entity_id
_entity_poly.type
_entity_poly.pdbx_seq_one_letter_code
_entity_poly.pdbx_strand_id
1 'polypeptide(L)'
;MSRRRDRKGKGKGKGKGKSQRRPRTAKVEWVGGLVQTPFTIESNDGGASYEPLMALWVERPGGFVVAHELLEPGPTQGRLGAALDAALAGVGLALTANAPTRIRVATQELAAEVRDTLGPGIPIIVAPTPELDEVMSTMGQALGGSPTTLFPSPAITPDLVERFFVAARALWAAAPWRFAGDAQIIRVDAPSLGIDGACLSILGAGGQEFGLSLFESIDHYDAFMRVASSRPDPARRIDLGGEELLLSFDHERNVPKKMVTQARELGLATASENAFPTLCRVSRDASFGPPSAQDYALMTALAAAVGTFTAMHRELFEKGEGLPARRTFEHDGAPAVTLTAPYDVMYLLDEPDAIASPFSAMGAVTPERTHGAPSGKIGRNEPCPCGSGK
;
A
#
# COMPACT_ATOMS: atom_id res chain seq x y z
N MET A 1 -87.07 -40.49 33.42
CA MET A 1 -85.89 -41.20 32.87
C MET A 1 -85.63 -40.70 31.46
N SER A 2 -84.36 -40.69 31.03
CA SER A 2 -83.83 -40.31 29.71
C SER A 2 -83.33 -38.85 29.53
N ARG A 3 -81.99 -38.73 29.48
CA ARG A 3 -81.17 -37.63 28.95
C ARG A 3 -79.96 -38.25 28.24
N ARG A 4 -79.62 -37.79 27.03
CA ARG A 4 -78.27 -37.72 26.40
C ARG A 4 -78.43 -37.15 24.97
N ARG A 5 -78.14 -35.87 24.68
CA ARG A 5 -76.87 -35.15 24.41
C ARG A 5 -76.09 -35.54 23.13
N ASP A 6 -76.25 -34.67 22.12
CA ASP A 6 -75.30 -34.06 21.16
C ASP A 6 -73.86 -34.57 20.99
N ARG A 7 -73.40 -34.67 19.72
CA ARG A 7 -72.30 -33.81 19.19
C ARG A 7 -72.12 -33.78 17.65
N LYS A 8 -72.08 -32.53 17.16
CA LYS A 8 -71.70 -31.93 15.87
C LYS A 8 -70.55 -32.57 15.06
N GLY A 9 -70.76 -32.71 13.75
CA GLY A 9 -69.73 -32.63 12.70
C GLY A 9 -69.73 -31.24 12.03
N LYS A 10 -68.56 -30.62 11.87
CA LYS A 10 -68.36 -29.33 11.16
C LYS A 10 -67.55 -29.57 9.88
N GLY A 11 -68.17 -29.32 8.73
CA GLY A 11 -67.52 -29.27 7.42
C GLY A 11 -66.70 -27.99 7.24
N LYS A 12 -65.53 -28.13 6.60
CA LYS A 12 -64.55 -27.08 6.31
C LYS A 12 -65.06 -26.16 5.19
N GLY A 13 -65.06 -24.85 5.47
CA GLY A 13 -65.36 -23.79 4.50
C GLY A 13 -64.19 -23.50 3.56
N LYS A 14 -64.52 -23.29 2.29
CA LYS A 14 -63.64 -22.82 1.21
C LYS A 14 -63.19 -21.37 1.48
N GLY A 15 -61.88 -21.16 1.63
CA GLY A 15 -61.24 -19.84 1.62
C GLY A 15 -60.38 -19.67 0.37
N LYS A 16 -60.69 -18.65 -0.42
CA LYS A 16 -60.06 -18.29 -1.70
C LYS A 16 -58.54 -18.20 -1.59
N GLY A 17 -57.84 -18.97 -2.43
CA GLY A 17 -56.39 -18.86 -2.61
C GLY A 17 -56.03 -17.48 -3.16
N LYS A 18 -55.22 -16.74 -2.42
CA LYS A 18 -54.55 -15.54 -2.91
C LYS A 18 -53.66 -15.97 -4.09
N SER A 19 -53.97 -15.47 -5.28
CA SER A 19 -53.09 -15.52 -6.44
C SER A 19 -51.75 -14.92 -6.03
N GLN A 20 -50.75 -15.77 -5.88
CA GLN A 20 -49.37 -15.39 -5.64
C GLN A 20 -48.88 -14.71 -6.92
N ARG A 21 -48.82 -13.38 -6.90
CA ARG A 21 -48.16 -12.59 -7.95
C ARG A 21 -46.76 -13.17 -8.13
N ARG A 22 -46.45 -13.64 -9.35
CA ARG A 22 -45.08 -14.00 -9.76
C ARG A 22 -44.15 -12.83 -9.39
N PRO A 23 -42.96 -13.07 -8.84
CA PRO A 23 -42.00 -12.00 -8.57
C PRO A 23 -41.68 -11.30 -9.89
N ARG A 24 -41.71 -9.97 -9.91
CA ARG A 24 -41.09 -9.19 -11.00
C ARG A 24 -39.64 -9.65 -11.08
N THR A 25 -39.21 -10.17 -12.22
CA THR A 25 -37.78 -10.39 -12.50
C THR A 25 -37.04 -9.10 -12.18
N ALA A 26 -36.07 -9.18 -11.28
CA ALA A 26 -35.18 -8.06 -11.01
C ALA A 26 -34.51 -7.68 -12.34
N LYS A 27 -34.42 -6.38 -12.64
CA LYS A 27 -33.71 -5.93 -13.84
C LYS A 27 -32.22 -6.12 -13.59
N VAL A 28 -31.66 -7.17 -14.19
CA VAL A 28 -30.22 -7.46 -14.18
C VAL A 28 -29.60 -6.69 -15.34
N GLU A 29 -28.67 -5.79 -15.05
CA GLU A 29 -27.85 -5.11 -16.06
C GLU A 29 -26.45 -5.72 -16.08
N TRP A 30 -25.91 -6.00 -17.26
CA TRP A 30 -24.49 -6.30 -17.40
C TRP A 30 -23.76 -5.11 -18.00
N VAL A 31 -22.64 -4.74 -17.38
CA VAL A 31 -21.77 -3.65 -17.80
C VAL A 31 -20.50 -4.27 -18.35
N GLY A 32 -20.15 -3.93 -19.59
CA GLY A 32 -19.03 -4.55 -20.32
C GLY A 32 -18.04 -3.55 -20.88
N GLY A 33 -16.77 -3.93 -20.93
CA GLY A 33 -15.72 -3.11 -21.55
C GLY A 33 -14.37 -3.80 -21.63
N LEU A 34 -13.48 -3.20 -22.42
CA LEU A 34 -12.06 -3.53 -22.44
C LEU A 34 -11.35 -2.57 -21.48
N VAL A 35 -10.68 -3.11 -20.46
CA VAL A 35 -9.98 -2.34 -19.43
C VAL A 35 -8.51 -2.74 -19.35
N GLN A 36 -7.65 -1.80 -19.02
CA GLN A 36 -6.24 -2.07 -18.78
C GLN A 36 -6.06 -2.65 -17.39
N THR A 37 -5.27 -3.73 -17.27
CA THR A 37 -5.03 -4.35 -15.98
C THR A 37 -4.06 -3.54 -15.13
N PRO A 38 -4.15 -3.62 -13.78
CA PRO A 38 -3.23 -2.96 -12.86
C PRO A 38 -1.92 -3.74 -12.64
N PHE A 39 -1.62 -4.72 -13.49
CA PHE A 39 -0.44 -5.58 -13.39
C PHE A 39 0.17 -5.84 -14.77
N THR A 40 1.44 -6.28 -14.77
CA THR A 40 2.21 -6.63 -15.98
C THR A 40 2.40 -8.15 -16.03
N ILE A 41 2.38 -8.73 -17.23
CA ILE A 41 2.70 -10.15 -17.49
C ILE A 41 4.03 -10.24 -18.23
N GLU A 42 4.91 -11.16 -17.80
CA GLU A 42 6.10 -11.53 -18.57
C GLU A 42 5.72 -12.36 -19.79
N SER A 43 6.24 -12.02 -20.97
CA SER A 43 5.89 -12.73 -22.19
C SER A 43 6.48 -14.14 -22.19
N ASN A 44 5.63 -15.14 -22.47
CA ASN A 44 6.03 -16.55 -22.48
C ASN A 44 7.05 -16.91 -23.58
N ASP A 45 7.24 -16.04 -24.57
CA ASP A 45 8.17 -16.20 -25.68
C ASP A 45 9.53 -15.49 -25.47
N GLY A 46 9.79 -15.01 -24.25
CA GLY A 46 11.00 -14.22 -23.93
C GLY A 46 10.95 -12.79 -24.47
N GLY A 47 9.79 -12.33 -24.93
CA GLY A 47 9.51 -10.94 -25.25
C GLY A 47 9.44 -10.02 -24.03
N ALA A 48 9.31 -8.72 -24.28
CA ALA A 48 9.17 -7.73 -23.22
C ALA A 48 7.86 -7.95 -22.43
N SER A 49 7.92 -7.72 -21.12
CA SER A 49 6.73 -7.72 -20.27
C SER A 49 5.72 -6.69 -20.77
N TYR A 50 4.44 -7.03 -20.69
CA TYR A 50 3.35 -6.20 -21.21
C TYR A 50 2.21 -6.07 -20.20
N GLU A 51 1.49 -4.96 -20.28
CA GLU A 51 0.26 -4.74 -19.52
C GLU A 51 -0.92 -5.26 -20.36
N PRO A 52 -1.56 -6.38 -19.95
CA PRO A 52 -2.68 -6.92 -20.70
C PRO A 52 -3.89 -5.97 -20.70
N LEU A 53 -4.68 -6.08 -21.76
CA LEU A 53 -6.07 -5.65 -21.71
C LEU A 53 -6.91 -6.80 -21.18
N MET A 54 -8.01 -6.48 -20.53
CA MET A 54 -8.98 -7.46 -20.05
C MET A 54 -10.36 -7.12 -20.59
N ALA A 55 -11.01 -8.07 -21.26
CA ALA A 55 -12.43 -8.00 -21.53
C ALA A 55 -13.19 -8.38 -20.26
N LEU A 56 -14.02 -7.49 -19.74
CA LEU A 56 -14.69 -7.64 -18.45
C LEU A 56 -16.19 -7.44 -18.58
N TRP A 57 -16.97 -8.26 -17.88
CA TRP A 57 -18.41 -8.15 -17.70
C TRP A 57 -18.78 -8.21 -16.22
N VAL A 58 -19.54 -7.20 -15.76
CA VAL A 58 -19.98 -7.05 -14.36
C VAL A 58 -21.50 -6.99 -14.30
N GLU A 59 -22.11 -7.77 -13.41
CA GLU A 59 -23.54 -7.76 -13.13
C GLU A 59 -23.92 -6.65 -12.14
N ARG A 60 -25.07 -6.03 -12.38
CA ARG A 60 -25.73 -5.06 -11.50
C ARG A 60 -27.15 -5.52 -11.16
N PRO A 61 -27.55 -5.39 -9.89
CA PRO A 61 -26.93 -4.57 -8.84
C PRO A 61 -25.86 -5.27 -7.98
N GLY A 62 -25.61 -6.56 -8.15
CA GLY A 62 -24.74 -7.32 -7.22
C GLY A 62 -23.26 -6.96 -7.27
N GLY A 63 -22.78 -6.38 -8.38
CA GLY A 63 -21.37 -6.03 -8.56
C GLY A 63 -20.49 -7.24 -8.87
N PHE A 64 -21.09 -8.38 -9.24
CA PHE A 64 -20.35 -9.61 -9.49
C PHE A 64 -19.71 -9.59 -10.87
N VAL A 65 -18.45 -9.98 -10.97
CA VAL A 65 -17.81 -10.28 -12.26
C VAL A 65 -18.44 -11.56 -12.82
N VAL A 66 -19.12 -11.43 -13.96
CA VAL A 66 -19.80 -12.55 -14.64
C VAL A 66 -18.98 -13.15 -15.76
N ALA A 67 -18.03 -12.39 -16.31
CA ALA A 67 -16.99 -12.91 -17.19
C ALA A 67 -15.78 -11.99 -17.21
N HIS A 68 -14.61 -12.58 -17.40
CA HIS A 68 -13.36 -11.87 -17.63
C HIS A 68 -12.48 -12.70 -18.58
N GLU A 69 -11.71 -12.02 -19.43
CA GLU A 69 -10.70 -12.64 -20.29
C GLU A 69 -9.49 -11.72 -20.40
N LEU A 70 -8.31 -12.22 -20.02
CA LEU A 70 -7.05 -11.52 -20.26
C LEU A 70 -6.64 -11.65 -21.72
N LEU A 71 -6.25 -10.53 -22.32
CA LEU A 71 -5.92 -10.42 -23.73
C LEU A 71 -4.41 -10.23 -23.89
N GLU A 72 -3.82 -11.04 -24.76
CA GLU A 72 -2.46 -10.85 -25.24
C GLU A 72 -2.35 -9.58 -26.12
N PRO A 73 -1.14 -9.01 -26.29
CA PRO A 73 -0.93 -7.86 -27.14
C PRO A 73 -1.34 -8.19 -28.58
N GLY A 74 -2.34 -7.48 -29.11
CA GLY A 74 -2.86 -7.75 -30.44
C GLY A 74 -4.21 -7.10 -30.73
N PRO A 75 -4.86 -7.50 -31.83
CA PRO A 75 -6.18 -6.98 -32.19
C PRO A 75 -7.23 -7.33 -31.14
N THR A 76 -7.95 -6.31 -30.66
CA THR A 76 -8.97 -6.46 -29.61
C THR A 76 -10.40 -6.55 -30.15
N GLN A 77 -10.58 -6.41 -31.46
CA GLN A 77 -11.88 -6.45 -32.11
C GLN A 77 -12.56 -7.81 -31.90
N GLY A 78 -13.82 -7.80 -31.44
CA GLY A 78 -14.61 -9.02 -31.22
C GLY A 78 -14.38 -9.71 -29.88
N ARG A 79 -13.40 -9.26 -29.08
CA ARG A 79 -13.02 -9.93 -27.83
C ARG A 79 -14.01 -9.71 -26.70
N LEU A 80 -14.64 -8.53 -26.63
CA LEU A 80 -15.67 -8.26 -25.64
C LEU A 80 -16.95 -9.07 -25.93
N GLY A 81 -17.32 -9.18 -27.21
CA GLY A 81 -18.43 -10.01 -27.68
C GLY A 81 -18.18 -11.51 -27.44
N ALA A 82 -16.97 -12.00 -27.69
CA ALA A 82 -16.60 -13.39 -27.39
C ALA A 82 -16.68 -13.70 -25.89
N ALA A 83 -16.17 -12.81 -25.03
CA ALA A 83 -16.28 -12.95 -23.58
C ALA A 83 -17.76 -12.96 -23.12
N LEU A 84 -18.63 -12.19 -23.78
CA LEU A 84 -20.06 -12.19 -23.50
C LEU A 84 -20.73 -13.51 -23.90
N ASP A 85 -20.43 -14.02 -25.10
CA ASP A 85 -20.98 -15.29 -25.59
C ASP A 85 -20.60 -16.45 -24.65
N ALA A 86 -19.33 -16.50 -24.25
CA ALA A 86 -18.83 -17.46 -23.28
C ALA A 86 -19.56 -17.35 -21.93
N ALA A 87 -19.80 -16.13 -21.45
CA ALA A 87 -20.56 -15.88 -20.23
C ALA A 87 -21.99 -16.42 -20.33
N LEU A 88 -22.68 -16.13 -21.42
CA LEU A 88 -24.06 -16.56 -21.66
C LEU A 88 -24.18 -18.08 -21.84
N ALA A 89 -23.21 -18.70 -22.50
CA ALA A 89 -23.12 -20.16 -22.61
C ALA A 89 -22.90 -20.81 -21.21
N GLY A 90 -22.07 -20.19 -20.36
CA GLY A 90 -21.81 -20.65 -18.99
C GLY A 90 -23.01 -20.52 -18.04
N VAL A 91 -23.86 -19.50 -18.23
CA VAL A 91 -25.11 -19.31 -17.45
C VAL A 91 -26.07 -20.51 -17.58
N GLY A 92 -25.98 -21.27 -18.68
CA GLY A 92 -26.76 -22.48 -18.91
C GLY A 92 -26.44 -23.66 -17.99
N LEU A 93 -25.27 -23.69 -17.34
CA LEU A 93 -24.84 -24.80 -16.48
C LEU A 93 -24.97 -24.54 -14.98
N ALA A 94 -25.08 -23.28 -14.51
CA ALA A 94 -24.95 -23.01 -13.08
C ALA A 94 -26.09 -22.23 -12.41
N LEU A 95 -26.75 -21.22 -12.99
CA LEU A 95 -27.79 -20.44 -12.29
C LEU A 95 -28.53 -19.53 -13.29
N THR A 96 -29.81 -19.81 -13.59
CA THR A 96 -30.66 -18.99 -14.50
C THR A 96 -30.99 -17.59 -13.98
N ALA A 97 -30.48 -17.20 -12.80
CA ALA A 97 -30.84 -15.95 -12.12
C ALA A 97 -30.06 -14.73 -12.61
N ASN A 98 -28.98 -14.92 -13.38
CA ASN A 98 -28.02 -13.84 -13.67
C ASN A 98 -28.01 -13.37 -15.14
N ALA A 99 -28.88 -13.88 -16.02
CA ALA A 99 -28.89 -13.44 -17.43
C ALA A 99 -29.24 -11.95 -17.56
N PRO A 100 -28.56 -11.20 -18.44
CA PRO A 100 -28.78 -9.77 -18.59
C PRO A 100 -30.16 -9.49 -19.20
N THR A 101 -30.88 -8.55 -18.59
CA THR A 101 -32.08 -7.93 -19.19
C THR A 101 -31.76 -6.64 -19.92
N ARG A 102 -30.53 -6.14 -19.75
CA ARG A 102 -29.98 -4.92 -20.33
C ARG A 102 -28.47 -4.99 -20.34
N ILE A 103 -27.85 -4.37 -21.33
CA ILE A 103 -26.40 -4.20 -21.40
C ILE A 103 -26.02 -2.73 -21.49
N ARG A 104 -24.89 -2.39 -20.88
CA ARG A 104 -24.25 -1.09 -21.00
C ARG A 104 -22.77 -1.23 -21.35
N VAL A 105 -22.33 -0.43 -22.32
CA VAL A 105 -20.93 -0.31 -22.76
C VAL A 105 -20.60 1.16 -23.00
N ALA A 106 -19.31 1.52 -22.97
CA ALA A 106 -18.89 2.92 -23.03
C ALA A 106 -18.99 3.56 -24.43
N THR A 107 -18.85 2.79 -25.51
CA THR A 107 -18.75 3.32 -26.87
C THR A 107 -19.67 2.63 -27.87
N GLN A 108 -19.88 3.26 -29.03
CA GLN A 108 -20.72 2.71 -30.11
C GLN A 108 -20.08 1.50 -30.79
N GLU A 109 -18.74 1.45 -30.85
CA GLU A 109 -17.97 0.36 -31.44
C GLU A 109 -18.17 -0.92 -30.62
N LEU A 110 -18.02 -0.83 -29.30
CA LEU A 110 -18.30 -1.95 -28.38
C LEU A 110 -19.78 -2.36 -28.45
N ALA A 111 -20.69 -1.40 -28.62
CA ALA A 111 -22.11 -1.71 -28.75
C ALA A 111 -22.45 -2.43 -30.05
N ALA A 112 -21.75 -2.12 -31.15
CA ALA A 112 -21.89 -2.84 -32.41
C ALA A 112 -21.40 -4.28 -32.27
N GLU A 113 -20.20 -4.46 -31.69
CA GLU A 113 -19.62 -5.78 -31.42
C GLU A 113 -20.55 -6.67 -30.58
N VAL A 114 -21.08 -6.13 -29.48
CA VAL A 114 -22.01 -6.86 -28.59
C VAL A 114 -23.33 -7.18 -29.29
N ARG A 115 -23.79 -6.33 -30.21
CA ARG A 115 -25.03 -6.54 -30.96
C ARG A 115 -24.91 -7.68 -31.95
N ASP A 116 -23.74 -7.86 -32.55
CA ASP A 116 -23.45 -8.97 -33.44
C ASP A 116 -23.51 -10.32 -32.67
N THR A 117 -23.16 -10.32 -31.39
CA THR A 117 -23.26 -11.51 -30.52
C THR A 117 -24.70 -11.84 -30.07
N LEU A 118 -25.48 -10.85 -29.64
CA LEU A 118 -26.77 -11.09 -28.96
C LEU A 118 -28.00 -11.10 -29.86
N GLY A 119 -27.89 -10.48 -31.04
CA GLY A 119 -29.06 -10.11 -31.84
C GLY A 119 -29.95 -9.04 -31.17
N PRO A 120 -31.17 -8.81 -31.67
CA PRO A 120 -31.98 -7.62 -31.34
C PRO A 120 -32.75 -7.71 -30.01
N GLY A 121 -32.62 -8.81 -29.24
CA GLY A 121 -33.50 -9.11 -28.11
C GLY A 121 -33.19 -8.37 -26.80
N ILE A 122 -31.94 -7.95 -26.58
CA ILE A 122 -31.50 -7.29 -25.34
C ILE A 122 -31.16 -5.83 -25.63
N PRO A 123 -31.74 -4.85 -24.92
CA PRO A 123 -31.38 -3.44 -25.08
C PRO A 123 -29.91 -3.18 -24.71
N ILE A 124 -29.18 -2.56 -25.62
CA ILE A 124 -27.79 -2.11 -25.42
C ILE A 124 -27.78 -0.59 -25.29
N ILE A 125 -27.24 -0.08 -24.18
CA ILE A 125 -27.08 1.35 -23.89
C ILE A 125 -25.61 1.73 -24.02
N VAL A 126 -25.35 2.84 -24.70
CA VAL A 126 -24.03 3.47 -24.71
C VAL A 126 -24.01 4.56 -23.66
N ALA A 127 -23.24 4.36 -22.59
CA ALA A 127 -23.11 5.27 -21.45
C ALA A 127 -21.83 4.95 -20.65
N PRO A 128 -21.32 5.88 -19.82
CA PRO A 128 -20.13 5.64 -19.00
C PRO A 128 -20.22 4.37 -18.15
N THR A 129 -19.08 3.73 -17.89
CA THR A 129 -18.96 2.44 -17.18
C THR A 129 -18.00 2.51 -15.98
N PRO A 130 -18.23 3.39 -15.00
CA PRO A 130 -17.33 3.56 -13.84
C PRO A 130 -17.19 2.27 -13.00
N GLU A 131 -18.15 1.35 -13.10
CA GLU A 131 -18.09 0.07 -12.40
C GLU A 131 -16.88 -0.78 -12.81
N LEU A 132 -16.42 -0.66 -14.05
CA LEU A 132 -15.25 -1.40 -14.51
C LEU A 132 -13.97 -0.82 -13.89
N ASP A 133 -13.91 0.50 -13.70
CA ASP A 133 -12.81 1.18 -13.02
C ASP A 133 -12.76 0.79 -11.54
N GLU A 134 -13.91 0.67 -10.88
CA GLU A 134 -14.03 0.18 -9.50
C GLU A 134 -13.46 -1.24 -9.37
N VAL A 135 -13.84 -2.16 -10.26
CA VAL A 135 -13.29 -3.53 -10.26
C VAL A 135 -11.77 -3.52 -10.49
N MET A 136 -11.26 -2.67 -11.39
CA MET A 136 -9.81 -2.57 -11.63
C MET A 136 -9.08 -2.00 -10.42
N SER A 137 -9.67 -1.02 -9.74
CA SER A 137 -9.13 -0.46 -8.51
C SER A 137 -9.07 -1.51 -7.41
N THR A 138 -10.13 -2.29 -7.21
CA THR A 138 -10.16 -3.38 -6.21
C THR A 138 -9.17 -4.49 -6.57
N MET A 139 -9.08 -4.86 -7.86
CA MET A 139 -8.11 -5.85 -8.33
C MET A 139 -6.67 -5.36 -8.16
N GLY A 140 -6.41 -4.08 -8.43
CA GLY A 140 -5.13 -3.43 -8.16
C GLY A 140 -4.78 -3.53 -6.69
N GLN A 141 -5.66 -3.12 -5.79
CA GLN A 141 -5.45 -3.23 -4.34
C GLN A 141 -5.20 -4.68 -3.90
N ALA A 142 -6.00 -5.62 -4.39
CA ALA A 142 -5.87 -7.04 -4.05
C ALA A 142 -4.56 -7.68 -4.57
N LEU A 143 -3.99 -7.13 -5.65
CA LEU A 143 -2.72 -7.57 -6.23
C LEU A 143 -1.52 -6.75 -5.74
N GLY A 144 -1.72 -5.82 -4.79
CA GLY A 144 -0.65 -4.94 -4.31
C GLY A 144 -0.22 -3.88 -5.34
N GLY A 145 -1.16 -3.37 -6.12
CA GLY A 145 -0.91 -2.38 -7.16
C GLY A 145 -0.64 -0.98 -6.60
N SER A 146 0.42 -0.36 -7.10
CA SER A 146 0.82 1.03 -6.83
C SER A 146 -0.31 2.03 -7.16
N PRO A 147 -0.26 3.27 -6.62
CA PRO A 147 -1.23 4.32 -6.92
C PRO A 147 -1.41 4.51 -8.43
N THR A 148 -2.65 4.66 -8.90
CA THR A 148 -2.97 4.83 -10.33
C THR A 148 -3.35 6.26 -10.70
N THR A 149 -3.48 7.15 -9.71
CA THR A 149 -3.91 8.55 -9.86
C THR A 149 -3.31 9.40 -8.75
N LEU A 150 -2.97 10.67 -9.05
CA LEU A 150 -2.54 11.65 -8.03
C LEU A 150 -3.70 12.08 -7.13
N PHE A 151 -4.93 11.92 -7.61
CA PHE A 151 -6.16 12.34 -6.95
C PHE A 151 -7.09 11.15 -6.67
N PRO A 152 -6.75 10.28 -5.70
CA PRO A 152 -7.63 9.16 -5.32
C PRO A 152 -8.84 9.60 -4.48
N SER A 153 -8.85 10.84 -3.97
CA SER A 153 -9.93 11.41 -3.17
C SER A 153 -10.11 12.90 -3.45
N PRO A 154 -11.35 13.46 -3.41
CA PRO A 154 -11.60 14.89 -3.55
C PRO A 154 -10.92 15.76 -2.48
N ALA A 155 -10.52 15.16 -1.35
CA ALA A 155 -9.80 15.88 -0.28
C ALA A 155 -8.35 16.21 -0.64
N ILE A 156 -7.79 15.54 -1.66
CA ILE A 156 -6.44 15.79 -2.16
C ILE A 156 -6.55 16.87 -3.22
N THR A 157 -6.11 18.08 -2.88
CA THR A 157 -6.19 19.23 -3.77
C THR A 157 -4.94 19.35 -4.64
N PRO A 158 -5.00 20.04 -5.79
CA PRO A 158 -3.83 20.35 -6.59
C PRO A 158 -2.70 21.01 -5.78
N ASP A 159 -3.02 22.00 -4.94
CA ASP A 159 -2.05 22.70 -4.08
C ASP A 159 -1.33 21.76 -3.10
N LEU A 160 -2.00 20.71 -2.63
CA LEU A 160 -1.39 19.72 -1.75
C LEU A 160 -0.39 18.85 -2.51
N VAL A 161 -0.76 18.40 -3.71
CA VAL A 161 0.12 17.63 -4.59
C VAL A 161 1.30 18.49 -5.06
N GLU A 162 1.09 19.77 -5.39
CA GLU A 162 2.16 20.68 -5.79
C GLU A 162 3.21 20.85 -4.69
N ARG A 163 2.78 21.14 -3.45
CA ARG A 163 3.69 21.25 -2.30
C ARG A 163 4.46 19.96 -2.06
N PHE A 164 3.80 18.81 -2.18
CA PHE A 164 4.45 17.52 -2.09
C PHE A 164 5.54 17.35 -3.16
N PHE A 165 5.27 17.68 -4.42
CA PHE A 165 6.27 17.61 -5.49
C PHE A 165 7.46 18.54 -5.24
N VAL A 166 7.23 19.75 -4.73
CA VAL A 166 8.30 20.68 -4.36
C VAL A 166 9.18 20.10 -3.26
N ALA A 167 8.59 19.58 -2.18
CA ALA A 167 9.32 18.98 -1.07
C ALA A 167 10.06 17.70 -1.50
N ALA A 168 9.43 16.85 -2.31
CA ALA A 168 10.05 15.64 -2.83
C ALA A 168 11.26 15.94 -3.73
N ARG A 169 11.19 17.01 -4.54
CA ARG A 169 12.36 17.48 -5.31
C ARG A 169 13.50 17.96 -4.42
N ALA A 170 13.20 18.66 -3.33
CA ALA A 170 14.21 19.08 -2.37
C ALA A 170 14.89 17.88 -1.70
N LEU A 171 14.10 16.87 -1.31
CA LEU A 171 14.62 15.60 -0.79
C LEU A 171 15.51 14.89 -1.81
N TRP A 172 15.05 14.77 -3.06
CA TRP A 172 15.83 14.17 -4.14
C TRP A 172 17.17 14.88 -4.37
N ALA A 173 17.17 16.22 -4.31
CA ALA A 173 18.40 17.00 -4.44
C ALA A 173 19.36 16.80 -3.25
N ALA A 174 18.83 16.68 -2.03
CA ALA A 174 19.62 16.36 -0.84
C ALA A 174 20.20 14.94 -0.88
N ALA A 175 19.46 14.00 -1.51
CA ALA A 175 19.83 12.62 -1.75
C ALA A 175 20.44 11.91 -0.51
N PRO A 176 19.73 11.87 0.63
CA PRO A 176 20.27 11.35 1.88
C PRO A 176 20.73 9.88 1.78
N TRP A 177 20.07 9.07 0.96
CA TRP A 177 20.43 7.68 0.63
C TRP A 177 21.83 7.51 0.00
N ARG A 178 22.51 8.58 -0.39
CA ARG A 178 23.90 8.51 -0.88
C ARG A 178 24.94 8.36 0.25
N PHE A 179 24.55 8.64 1.48
CA PHE A 179 25.46 8.63 2.63
C PHE A 179 24.84 8.06 3.90
N ALA A 180 23.52 8.13 4.09
CA ALA A 180 22.83 7.43 5.17
C ALA A 180 22.78 5.92 4.88
N GLY A 181 22.96 5.10 5.90
CA GLY A 181 22.76 3.66 5.81
C GLY A 181 21.31 3.26 6.11
N ASP A 182 20.78 2.24 5.44
CA ASP A 182 19.38 1.79 5.59
C ASP A 182 19.02 1.31 7.01
N ALA A 183 20.01 0.94 7.81
CA ALA A 183 19.80 0.56 9.22
C ALA A 183 19.69 1.77 10.17
N GLN A 184 19.96 2.99 9.69
CA GLN A 184 19.85 4.21 10.48
C GLN A 184 18.42 4.74 10.43
N ILE A 185 17.67 4.44 11.48
CA ILE A 185 16.29 4.90 11.65
C ILE A 185 16.23 6.24 12.41
N ILE A 186 15.24 7.05 12.04
CA ILE A 186 14.97 8.37 12.62
C ILE A 186 13.63 8.31 13.33
N ARG A 187 13.58 8.77 14.59
CA ARG A 187 12.30 8.95 15.29
C ARG A 187 11.60 10.21 14.77
N VAL A 188 10.31 10.08 14.51
CA VAL A 188 9.42 11.15 14.05
C VAL A 188 8.32 11.39 15.08
N ASP A 189 8.21 12.64 15.53
CA ASP A 189 7.09 13.11 16.34
C ASP A 189 6.36 14.25 15.60
N ALA A 190 5.05 14.16 15.47
CA ALA A 190 4.19 15.20 14.91
C ALA A 190 2.89 15.30 15.73
N PRO A 191 2.92 15.98 16.90
CA PRO A 191 1.81 15.97 17.85
C PRO A 191 0.48 16.49 17.29
N SER A 192 0.52 17.44 16.34
CA SER A 192 -0.67 17.97 15.67
C SER A 192 -1.42 16.92 14.83
N LEU A 193 -0.74 15.85 14.45
CA LEU A 193 -1.29 14.70 13.73
C LEU A 193 -1.49 13.47 14.62
N GLY A 194 -1.22 13.58 15.92
CA GLY A 194 -1.26 12.45 16.86
C GLY A 194 -0.12 11.44 16.68
N ILE A 195 0.99 11.84 16.04
CA ILE A 195 2.15 10.99 15.83
C ILE A 195 3.15 11.21 16.97
N ASP A 196 3.45 10.14 17.69
CA ASP A 196 4.40 10.09 18.80
C ASP A 196 5.28 8.84 18.63
N GLY A 197 6.55 9.04 18.28
CA GLY A 197 7.51 7.96 18.12
C GLY A 197 7.31 7.08 16.88
N ALA A 198 6.91 7.67 15.76
CA ALA A 198 6.96 6.94 14.48
C ALA A 198 8.43 6.69 14.08
N CYS A 199 8.67 5.59 13.37
CA CYS A 199 9.99 5.20 12.90
C CYS A 199 10.11 5.48 11.41
N LEU A 200 11.08 6.31 11.01
CA LEU A 200 11.36 6.62 9.62
C LEU A 200 12.66 5.96 9.18
N SER A 201 12.59 5.20 8.09
CA SER A 201 13.74 4.65 7.39
C SER A 201 13.98 5.41 6.08
N ILE A 202 15.25 5.68 5.79
CA ILE A 202 15.69 6.23 4.50
C ILE A 202 16.00 5.03 3.60
N LEU A 203 15.35 4.97 2.44
CA LEU A 203 15.52 3.87 1.50
C LEU A 203 16.59 4.22 0.46
N GLY A 204 17.46 3.27 0.16
CA GLY A 204 18.30 3.30 -1.03
C GLY A 204 19.78 2.97 -0.83
N ALA A 205 20.22 2.52 0.35
CA ALA A 205 21.58 2.05 0.57
C ALA A 205 21.79 0.71 -0.15
N GLY A 206 22.32 0.82 -1.37
CA GLY A 206 22.38 -0.28 -2.34
C GLY A 206 22.11 0.21 -3.76
N GLY A 207 21.65 1.46 -3.91
CA GLY A 207 21.50 2.13 -5.19
C GLY A 207 20.20 1.76 -5.91
N GLN A 208 19.22 1.17 -5.23
CA GLN A 208 17.89 0.82 -5.73
C GLN A 208 16.82 1.38 -4.79
N GLU A 209 15.59 1.60 -5.28
CA GLU A 209 14.42 1.96 -4.45
C GLU A 209 14.64 3.17 -3.52
N PHE A 210 14.90 4.34 -4.12
CA PHE A 210 15.11 5.58 -3.36
C PHE A 210 13.81 6.10 -2.78
N GLY A 211 13.83 6.51 -1.51
CA GLY A 211 12.60 6.94 -0.86
C GLY A 211 12.69 7.11 0.64
N LEU A 212 11.51 7.23 1.25
CA LEU A 212 11.29 7.23 2.70
C LEU A 212 10.19 6.24 3.02
N SER A 213 10.39 5.47 4.08
CA SER A 213 9.39 4.59 4.66
C SER A 213 9.09 5.03 6.09
N LEU A 214 7.83 5.26 6.40
CA LEU A 214 7.38 5.67 7.73
C LEU A 214 6.50 4.57 8.35
N PHE A 215 6.98 4.03 9.46
CA PHE A 215 6.30 3.05 10.29
C PHE A 215 5.70 3.73 11.52
N GLU A 216 4.52 3.27 11.96
CA GLU A 216 3.86 3.77 13.17
C GLU A 216 4.72 3.69 14.44
N SER A 217 5.67 2.76 14.52
CA SER A 217 6.57 2.57 15.65
C SER A 217 7.82 1.78 15.28
N ILE A 218 8.79 1.72 16.19
CA ILE A 218 9.96 0.83 16.06
C ILE A 218 9.57 -0.66 16.06
N ASP A 219 8.56 -1.07 16.83
CA ASP A 219 8.07 -2.44 16.84
C ASP A 219 7.50 -2.85 15.47
N HIS A 220 6.84 -1.90 14.79
CA HIS A 220 6.37 -2.09 13.42
C HIS A 220 7.56 -2.22 12.46
N TYR A 221 8.54 -1.32 12.50
CA TYR A 221 9.76 -1.45 11.70
C TYR A 221 10.46 -2.81 11.90
N ASP A 222 10.60 -3.27 13.14
CA ASP A 222 11.21 -4.57 13.44
C ASP A 222 10.39 -5.74 12.89
N ALA A 223 9.05 -5.65 12.89
CA ALA A 223 8.18 -6.64 12.27
C ALA A 223 8.38 -6.70 10.75
N PHE A 224 8.42 -5.54 10.10
CA PHE A 224 8.72 -5.42 8.69
C PHE A 224 10.09 -6.03 8.34
N MET A 225 11.15 -5.68 9.08
CA MET A 225 12.51 -6.18 8.84
C MET A 225 12.62 -7.70 9.03
N ARG A 226 11.87 -8.29 9.97
CA ARG A 226 11.79 -9.76 10.12
C ARG A 226 11.18 -10.43 8.89
N VAL A 227 10.16 -9.83 8.28
CA VAL A 227 9.57 -10.34 7.04
C VAL A 227 10.54 -10.17 5.87
N ALA A 228 11.11 -8.97 5.69
CA ALA A 228 12.03 -8.67 4.61
C ALA A 228 13.30 -9.54 4.64
N SER A 229 13.78 -9.91 5.83
CA SER A 229 14.95 -10.78 6.01
C SER A 229 14.63 -12.28 5.95
N SER A 230 13.35 -12.65 5.91
CA SER A 230 12.91 -14.05 5.85
C SER A 230 12.92 -14.58 4.42
N ARG A 231 13.08 -15.90 4.27
CA ARG A 231 12.90 -16.54 2.95
C ARG A 231 11.42 -16.42 2.53
N PRO A 232 11.14 -16.05 1.26
CA PRO A 232 9.77 -16.03 0.75
C PRO A 232 9.12 -17.41 0.91
N ASP A 233 7.96 -17.45 1.56
CA ASP A 233 7.12 -18.64 1.68
C ASP A 233 5.74 -18.33 1.09
N PRO A 234 5.42 -18.86 -0.11
CA PRO A 234 4.14 -18.61 -0.78
C PRO A 234 2.91 -19.06 0.02
N ALA A 235 3.08 -19.99 0.98
CA ALA A 235 1.99 -20.47 1.81
C ALA A 235 1.75 -19.60 3.06
N ARG A 236 2.71 -18.72 3.39
CA ARG A 236 2.65 -17.88 4.58
C ARG A 236 2.02 -16.54 4.23
N ARG A 237 0.93 -16.21 4.94
CA ARG A 237 0.34 -14.87 4.87
C ARG A 237 1.36 -13.84 5.36
N ILE A 238 1.59 -12.80 4.57
CA ILE A 238 2.44 -11.68 4.94
C ILE A 238 1.77 -10.89 6.06
N ASP A 239 2.57 -10.53 7.06
CA ASP A 239 2.18 -9.69 8.18
C ASP A 239 3.34 -8.73 8.49
N LEU A 240 3.25 -7.51 7.98
CA LEU A 240 4.24 -6.46 8.18
C LEU A 240 4.17 -5.84 9.58
N GLY A 241 3.15 -6.15 10.38
CA GLY A 241 2.98 -5.64 11.74
C GLY A 241 2.08 -4.40 11.86
N GLY A 242 1.94 -3.60 10.80
CA GLY A 242 1.12 -2.38 10.80
C GLY A 242 0.89 -1.81 9.41
N GLU A 243 0.42 -0.57 9.34
CA GLU A 243 0.35 0.20 8.09
C GLU A 243 1.55 1.14 7.98
N GLU A 244 2.17 1.16 6.81
CA GLU A 244 3.34 1.97 6.48
C GLU A 244 2.95 3.05 5.47
N LEU A 245 3.55 4.23 5.58
CA LEU A 245 3.48 5.25 4.54
C LEU A 245 4.80 5.26 3.75
N LEU A 246 4.72 4.99 2.45
CA LEU A 246 5.86 4.86 1.57
C LEU A 246 5.89 5.99 0.54
N LEU A 247 7.01 6.71 0.52
CA LEU A 247 7.41 7.59 -0.57
C LEU A 247 8.50 6.91 -1.39
N SER A 248 8.24 6.63 -2.67
CA SER A 248 9.23 6.14 -3.62
C SER A 248 9.52 7.17 -4.71
N PHE A 249 10.71 7.09 -5.30
CA PHE A 249 11.07 7.82 -6.50
C PHE A 249 11.25 6.83 -7.66
N ASP A 250 10.33 6.90 -8.60
CA ASP A 250 10.24 5.98 -9.71
C ASP A 250 10.65 6.62 -11.03
N HIS A 251 11.06 5.79 -11.98
CA HIS A 251 11.18 6.24 -13.36
C HIS A 251 9.78 6.52 -13.93
N GLU A 252 9.59 7.65 -14.61
CA GLU A 252 8.31 8.04 -15.24
C GLU A 252 7.66 6.94 -16.09
N ARG A 253 8.46 6.05 -16.71
CA ARG A 253 7.96 4.93 -17.52
C ARG A 253 7.32 3.81 -16.69
N ASN A 254 7.69 3.70 -15.42
CA ASN A 254 7.18 2.73 -14.46
C ASN A 254 6.00 3.30 -13.65
N VAL A 255 5.69 4.59 -13.83
CA VAL A 255 4.55 5.25 -13.18
C VAL A 255 3.32 5.17 -14.09
N PRO A 256 2.12 4.94 -13.54
CA PRO A 256 0.90 4.93 -14.33
C PRO A 256 0.72 6.21 -15.15
N LYS A 257 0.47 6.05 -16.47
CA LYS A 257 0.37 7.16 -17.44
C LYS A 257 -0.57 8.27 -16.99
N LYS A 258 -1.66 7.91 -16.30
CA LYS A 258 -2.64 8.87 -15.75
C LYS A 258 -1.99 9.86 -14.77
N MET A 259 -1.13 9.39 -13.88
CA MET A 259 -0.41 10.25 -12.92
C MET A 259 0.57 11.18 -13.64
N VAL A 260 1.30 10.65 -14.63
CA VAL A 260 2.22 11.46 -15.44
C VAL A 260 1.47 12.55 -16.20
N THR A 261 0.32 12.23 -16.80
CA THR A 261 -0.55 13.21 -17.47
C THR A 261 -1.06 14.26 -16.49
N GLN A 262 -1.60 13.86 -15.33
CA GLN A 262 -2.07 14.79 -14.31
C GLN A 262 -0.97 15.73 -13.80
N ALA A 263 0.24 15.20 -13.58
CA ALA A 263 1.39 16.03 -13.19
C ALA A 263 1.73 17.06 -14.26
N ARG A 264 1.73 16.67 -15.54
CA ARG A 264 1.98 17.57 -16.67
C ARG A 264 0.91 18.65 -16.82
N GLU A 265 -0.37 18.30 -16.66
CA GLU A 265 -1.50 19.24 -16.71
C GLU A 265 -1.40 20.31 -15.62
N LEU A 266 -0.86 19.95 -14.46
CA LEU A 266 -0.62 20.85 -13.33
C LEU A 266 0.73 21.58 -13.41
N GLY A 267 1.55 21.33 -14.44
CA GLY A 267 2.88 21.94 -14.57
C GLY A 267 3.87 21.47 -13.49
N LEU A 268 3.65 20.31 -12.87
CA LEU A 268 4.51 19.78 -11.83
C LEU A 268 5.82 19.27 -12.44
N ALA A 269 6.93 19.90 -12.08
CA ALA A 269 8.26 19.43 -12.47
C ALA A 269 8.69 18.25 -11.57
N THR A 270 9.30 17.23 -12.16
CA THR A 270 10.10 16.22 -11.46
C THR A 270 11.57 16.66 -11.40
N ALA A 271 12.37 16.08 -10.49
CA ALA A 271 13.79 16.42 -10.43
C ALA A 271 14.59 15.81 -11.60
N SER A 272 14.12 14.67 -12.12
CA SER A 272 14.63 13.97 -13.30
C SER A 272 13.59 12.91 -13.73
N GLU A 273 13.81 12.28 -14.88
CA GLU A 273 12.97 11.17 -15.37
C GLU A 273 12.95 9.95 -14.43
N ASN A 274 13.95 9.82 -13.54
CA ASN A 274 14.09 8.76 -12.52
C ASN A 274 13.61 9.19 -11.13
N ALA A 275 12.95 10.34 -11.02
CA ALA A 275 12.61 10.97 -9.75
C ALA A 275 11.15 11.42 -9.70
N PHE A 276 10.25 10.61 -10.26
CA PHE A 276 8.82 10.84 -10.10
C PHE A 276 8.41 10.40 -8.69
N PRO A 277 7.90 11.30 -7.83
CA PRO A 277 7.53 10.94 -6.47
C PRO A 277 6.17 10.23 -6.44
N THR A 278 6.14 9.02 -5.90
CA THR A 278 4.93 8.22 -5.69
C THR A 278 4.69 8.06 -4.18
N LEU A 279 3.47 8.34 -3.73
CA LEU A 279 3.07 8.17 -2.33
C LEU A 279 1.96 7.14 -2.21
N CYS A 280 2.13 6.16 -1.33
CA CYS A 280 1.12 5.13 -1.07
C CYS A 280 1.13 4.68 0.39
N ARG A 281 0.00 4.13 0.84
CA ARG A 281 -0.03 3.34 2.07
C ARG A 281 0.27 1.88 1.72
N VAL A 282 1.06 1.23 2.54
CA VAL A 282 1.27 -0.22 2.49
C VAL A 282 0.57 -0.81 3.71
N SER A 283 -0.38 -1.69 3.47
CA SER A 283 -1.17 -2.33 4.51
C SER A 283 -0.36 -3.46 5.16
N ARG A 284 -0.84 -3.92 6.31
CA ARG A 284 -0.25 -5.04 7.06
C ARG A 284 -0.03 -6.31 6.24
N ASP A 285 -0.83 -6.57 5.23
CA ASP A 285 -0.69 -7.73 4.33
C ASP A 285 0.13 -7.45 3.06
N ALA A 286 0.90 -6.35 3.05
CA ALA A 286 1.67 -5.83 1.92
C ALA A 286 0.82 -5.35 0.72
N SER A 287 -0.50 -5.20 0.89
CA SER A 287 -1.33 -4.56 -0.15
C SER A 287 -1.15 -3.06 -0.17
N PHE A 288 -1.15 -2.47 -1.36
CA PHE A 288 -1.02 -1.03 -1.54
C PHE A 288 -2.40 -0.36 -1.52
N GLY A 289 -2.47 0.78 -0.82
CA GLY A 289 -3.65 1.60 -0.65
C GLY A 289 -3.41 3.06 -1.04
N PRO A 290 -4.49 3.80 -1.38
CA PRO A 290 -4.36 5.21 -1.72
C PRO A 290 -3.96 6.04 -0.49
N PRO A 291 -3.10 7.06 -0.65
CA PRO A 291 -2.81 8.01 0.42
C PRO A 291 -4.02 8.91 0.71
N SER A 292 -4.11 9.41 1.94
CA SER A 292 -5.05 10.45 2.36
C SER A 292 -4.46 11.86 2.20
N ALA A 293 -5.28 12.90 2.37
CA ALA A 293 -4.79 14.28 2.40
C ALA A 293 -3.83 14.54 3.59
N GLN A 294 -4.05 13.87 4.72
CA GLN A 294 -3.15 13.95 5.87
C GLN A 294 -1.80 13.30 5.58
N ASP A 295 -1.79 12.18 4.83
CA ASP A 295 -0.56 11.50 4.41
C ASP A 295 0.30 12.39 3.50
N TYR A 296 -0.33 13.08 2.54
CA TYR A 296 0.37 14.07 1.71
C TYR A 296 0.95 15.22 2.55
N ALA A 297 0.19 15.75 3.50
CA ALA A 297 0.67 16.84 4.36
C ALA A 297 1.86 16.40 5.22
N LEU A 298 1.77 15.23 5.85
CA LEU A 298 2.84 14.63 6.64
C LEU A 298 4.09 14.36 5.79
N MET A 299 3.94 13.68 4.65
CA MET A 299 5.08 13.33 3.81
C MET A 299 5.74 14.58 3.18
N THR A 300 4.97 15.63 2.91
CA THR A 300 5.52 16.93 2.49
C THR A 300 6.44 17.50 3.58
N ALA A 301 5.99 17.52 4.85
CA ALA A 301 6.81 17.97 5.97
C ALA A 301 8.07 17.11 6.14
N LEU A 302 7.93 15.78 6.06
CA LEU A 302 9.05 14.85 6.21
C LEU A 302 10.07 14.97 5.08
N ALA A 303 9.64 15.07 3.82
CA ALA A 303 10.54 15.24 2.69
C ALA A 303 11.40 16.52 2.82
N ALA A 304 10.78 17.63 3.26
CA ALA A 304 11.51 18.87 3.52
C ALA A 304 12.45 18.77 4.74
N ALA A 305 11.98 18.16 5.83
CA ALA A 305 12.72 18.06 7.08
C ALA A 305 13.90 17.10 7.00
N VAL A 306 13.72 15.89 6.45
CA VAL A 306 14.76 14.85 6.37
C VAL A 306 15.94 15.30 5.52
N GLY A 307 15.70 15.92 4.37
CA GLY A 307 16.77 16.46 3.52
C GLY A 307 17.62 17.50 4.26
N THR A 308 16.98 18.38 5.03
CA THR A 308 17.68 19.41 5.83
C THR A 308 18.41 18.80 7.02
N PHE A 309 17.74 17.93 7.78
CA PHE A 309 18.27 17.30 8.99
C PHE A 309 19.50 16.44 8.69
N THR A 310 19.43 15.59 7.67
CA THR A 310 20.54 14.73 7.26
C THR A 310 21.73 15.54 6.75
N ALA A 311 21.50 16.65 6.04
CA ALA A 311 22.57 17.56 5.62
C ALA A 311 23.23 18.27 6.81
N MET A 312 22.46 18.73 7.80
CA MET A 312 22.97 19.37 9.02
C MET A 312 23.78 18.42 9.90
N HIS A 313 23.38 17.15 9.94
CA HIS A 313 23.96 16.13 10.81
C HIS A 313 24.70 15.05 10.00
N ARG A 314 25.32 15.43 8.89
CA ARG A 314 25.89 14.51 7.90
C ARG A 314 26.86 13.49 8.49
N GLU A 315 27.71 13.89 9.44
CA GLU A 315 28.67 12.98 10.08
C GLU A 315 27.97 11.80 10.78
N LEU A 316 26.83 12.06 11.45
CA LEU A 316 26.04 11.04 12.12
C LEU A 316 25.56 9.96 11.14
N PHE A 317 25.12 10.37 9.95
CA PHE A 317 24.60 9.46 8.94
C PHE A 317 25.71 8.77 8.14
N GLU A 318 26.73 9.53 7.69
CA GLU A 318 27.79 9.00 6.83
C GLU A 318 28.76 8.06 7.55
N LYS A 319 29.04 8.31 8.83
CA LYS A 319 30.06 7.54 9.58
C LYS A 319 29.48 6.77 10.77
N GLY A 320 28.22 7.01 11.13
CA GLY A 320 27.70 6.57 12.44
C GLY A 320 28.38 7.27 13.62
N GLU A 321 29.12 8.35 13.34
CA GLU A 321 29.89 9.12 14.31
C GLU A 321 29.22 10.49 14.47
N GLY A 322 28.77 10.82 15.67
CA GLY A 322 28.11 12.11 15.92
C GLY A 322 27.37 12.14 17.24
N LEU A 323 27.09 13.35 17.72
CA LEU A 323 26.21 13.51 18.88
C LEU A 323 24.75 13.24 18.44
N PRO A 324 23.96 12.58 19.29
CA PRO A 324 22.50 12.59 19.21
C PRO A 324 21.94 13.96 18.84
N ALA A 325 21.02 13.99 17.88
CA ALA A 325 20.42 15.22 17.37
C ALA A 325 18.90 15.14 17.42
N ARG A 326 18.28 16.22 17.92
CA ARG A 326 16.83 16.44 17.90
C ARG A 326 16.55 17.83 17.35
N ARG A 327 15.68 17.93 16.36
CA ARG A 327 15.32 19.20 15.71
C ARG A 327 13.85 19.19 15.31
N THR A 328 13.16 20.29 15.57
CA THR A 328 11.81 20.53 15.05
C THR A 328 11.91 21.38 13.80
N PHE A 329 11.16 20.98 12.77
CA PHE A 329 11.07 21.66 11.48
C PHE A 329 9.63 22.10 11.26
N GLU A 330 9.49 23.33 10.79
CA GLU A 330 8.23 23.88 10.31
C GLU A 330 8.33 24.05 8.80
N HIS A 331 7.26 23.70 8.09
CA HIS A 331 7.15 23.87 6.66
C HIS A 331 5.79 24.47 6.33
N ASP A 332 5.76 25.48 5.46
CA ASP A 332 4.55 26.23 5.19
C ASP A 332 3.43 25.33 4.64
N GLY A 333 2.24 25.44 5.23
CA GLY A 333 1.10 24.60 4.90
C GLY A 333 1.24 23.11 5.27
N ALA A 334 2.22 22.73 6.09
CA ALA A 334 2.45 21.36 6.54
C ALA A 334 2.61 21.30 8.08
N PRO A 335 2.34 20.15 8.72
CA PRO A 335 2.51 20.00 10.17
C PRO A 335 3.98 20.15 10.57
N ALA A 336 4.22 20.73 11.75
CA ALA A 336 5.56 20.71 12.35
C ALA A 336 5.95 19.26 12.70
N VAL A 337 7.18 18.88 12.34
CA VAL A 337 7.74 17.55 12.59
C VAL A 337 9.02 17.67 13.40
N THR A 338 9.17 16.83 14.41
CA THR A 338 10.42 16.70 15.18
C THR A 338 11.12 15.42 14.77
N LEU A 339 12.37 15.55 14.35
CA LEU A 339 13.24 14.44 13.98
C LEU A 339 14.27 14.23 15.09
N THR A 340 14.41 12.99 15.54
CA THR A 340 15.45 12.58 16.50
C THR A 340 16.26 11.42 15.92
N ALA A 341 17.58 11.57 15.90
CA ALA A 341 18.49 10.52 15.46
C ALA A 341 19.69 10.39 16.43
N PRO A 342 20.12 9.17 16.80
CA PRO A 342 19.45 7.88 16.54
C PRO A 342 18.02 7.78 17.11
N TYR A 343 17.28 6.72 16.81
CA TYR A 343 15.89 6.60 17.29
C TYR A 343 15.80 6.48 18.83
N ASP A 344 16.68 5.70 19.45
CA ASP A 344 16.59 5.32 20.88
C ASP A 344 17.16 6.35 21.88
N VAL A 345 17.67 7.49 21.40
CA VAL A 345 18.36 8.48 22.26
C VAL A 345 17.42 9.54 22.84
N MET A 346 16.11 9.42 22.66
CA MET A 346 15.13 10.38 23.20
C MET A 346 15.35 10.64 24.69
N TYR A 347 15.53 9.58 25.49
CA TYR A 347 15.74 9.67 26.94
C TYR A 347 17.06 10.35 27.34
N LEU A 348 18.05 10.43 26.44
CA LEU A 348 19.33 11.08 26.70
C LEU A 348 19.31 12.59 26.40
N LEU A 349 18.30 13.06 25.67
CA LEU A 349 18.20 14.45 25.19
C LEU A 349 17.23 15.31 26.02
N ASP A 350 16.41 14.70 26.87
CA ASP A 350 15.50 15.41 27.78
C ASP A 350 16.18 15.83 29.11
N GLU A 351 17.43 15.39 29.36
CA GLU A 351 18.23 15.75 30.55
C GLU A 351 19.37 16.72 30.15
N PRO A 352 19.32 18.01 30.52
CA PRO A 352 20.33 18.99 30.13
C PRO A 352 21.75 18.71 30.66
N ASP A 353 21.89 17.82 31.67
CA ASP A 353 23.18 17.45 32.27
C ASP A 353 23.76 16.11 31.77
N ALA A 354 23.04 15.34 30.95
CA ALA A 354 23.51 14.00 30.50
C ALA A 354 24.54 14.04 29.35
N ILE A 355 24.74 15.20 28.72
CA ILE A 355 25.68 15.37 27.59
C ILE A 355 27.14 15.49 28.09
N ALA A 356 27.36 15.56 29.41
CA ALA A 356 28.68 15.61 30.02
C ALA A 356 29.13 14.24 30.56
N SER A 357 29.19 13.20 29.72
CA SER A 357 30.24 12.15 29.72
C SER A 357 29.75 10.85 29.05
N PRO A 358 30.28 10.48 27.86
CA PRO A 358 29.91 9.23 27.20
C PRO A 358 30.51 7.96 27.86
N PHE A 359 31.14 8.06 29.04
CA PHE A 359 31.86 6.94 29.65
C PHE A 359 31.27 6.31 30.91
N SER A 360 30.09 6.73 31.38
CA SER A 360 29.50 6.19 32.63
C SER A 360 28.42 5.11 32.43
N ALA A 361 28.01 4.80 31.19
CA ALA A 361 26.93 3.86 30.91
C ALA A 361 27.38 2.48 30.37
N MET A 362 28.67 2.14 30.45
CA MET A 362 29.08 0.73 30.41
C MET A 362 29.19 0.23 31.86
N GLY A 363 28.10 -0.37 32.34
CA GLY A 363 28.10 -1.12 33.58
C GLY A 363 29.26 -2.10 33.59
N ALA A 364 30.11 -1.96 34.61
CA ALA A 364 31.13 -2.92 34.96
C ALA A 364 30.48 -4.32 35.01
N VAL A 365 30.89 -5.20 34.10
CA VAL A 365 30.74 -6.64 34.29
C VAL A 365 31.69 -6.99 35.44
N THR A 366 31.17 -6.94 36.67
CA THR A 366 31.80 -7.55 37.83
C THR A 366 31.79 -9.07 37.64
N PRO A 367 32.95 -9.76 37.62
CA PRO A 367 32.96 -11.20 37.61
C PRO A 367 32.51 -11.71 39.00
N GLU A 368 31.66 -12.74 38.97
CA GLU A 368 31.13 -13.44 40.14
C GLU A 368 32.25 -13.84 41.12
N ARG A 369 32.09 -13.43 42.38
CA ARG A 369 32.86 -13.96 43.51
C ARG A 369 32.18 -15.24 44.01
N THR A 370 32.72 -16.39 43.61
CA THR A 370 32.54 -17.63 44.38
C THR A 370 33.38 -17.59 45.65
N HIS A 371 32.74 -17.93 46.77
CA HIS A 371 33.31 -18.01 48.12
C HIS A 371 34.52 -18.96 48.26
N GLY A 372 35.52 -18.58 49.09
CA GLY A 372 36.29 -19.56 49.86
C GLY A 372 37.77 -19.25 50.19
N ALA A 373 38.01 -18.72 51.39
CA ALA A 373 39.14 -18.98 52.31
C ALA A 373 40.56 -18.37 52.07
N PRO A 374 41.36 -18.16 53.16
CA PRO A 374 42.17 -16.95 53.31
C PRO A 374 43.70 -17.15 53.29
N SER A 375 44.38 -16.01 53.20
CA SER A 375 45.76 -15.72 53.65
C SER A 375 46.93 -16.18 52.75
N GLY A 376 47.82 -15.25 52.47
CA GLY A 376 49.12 -15.52 51.86
C GLY A 376 49.80 -14.26 51.37
N LYS A 377 50.68 -13.68 52.19
CA LYS A 377 51.54 -12.55 51.83
C LYS A 377 52.40 -12.91 50.62
N ILE A 378 52.41 -12.04 49.61
CA ILE A 378 53.28 -12.16 48.42
C ILE A 378 54.73 -12.01 48.85
N GLY A 379 55.52 -13.07 48.67
CA GLY A 379 56.96 -13.06 48.88
C GLY A 379 57.69 -12.52 47.64
N ARG A 380 58.72 -11.70 47.87
CA ARG A 380 59.74 -11.36 46.88
C ARG A 380 60.40 -12.65 46.38
N ASN A 381 60.04 -13.12 45.17
CA ASN A 381 60.75 -14.05 44.28
C ASN A 381 59.80 -15.08 43.62
N GLU A 382 58.93 -14.64 42.71
CA GLU A 382 58.37 -15.54 41.70
C GLU A 382 58.87 -15.16 40.29
N PRO A 383 59.26 -16.16 39.46
CA PRO A 383 59.91 -15.94 38.18
C PRO A 383 58.90 -15.54 37.08
N CYS A 384 59.32 -14.60 36.25
CA CYS A 384 58.55 -14.07 35.11
C CYS A 384 58.37 -15.16 34.02
N PRO A 385 57.15 -15.47 33.54
CA PRO A 385 56.93 -16.50 32.52
C PRO A 385 56.85 -15.91 31.10
N CYS A 386 57.57 -14.81 30.80
CA CYS A 386 57.73 -14.32 29.44
C CYS A 386 59.08 -14.78 28.86
N GLY A 387 59.12 -16.05 28.43
CA GLY A 387 60.22 -16.57 27.63
C GLY A 387 60.33 -15.83 26.30
N SER A 388 61.41 -15.08 26.11
CA SER A 388 61.87 -14.66 24.79
C SER A 388 63.40 -14.54 24.76
N GLY A 389 64.03 -15.33 23.89
CA GLY A 389 65.27 -14.97 23.21
C GLY A 389 66.60 -15.43 23.80
N LYS A 390 66.96 -16.71 23.62
CA LYS A 390 68.03 -17.19 22.71
C LYS A 390 68.34 -18.66 22.94
#